data_AF-A0A1H7VLP4-F1
#
_entry.id   AF-A0A1H7VLP4-F1
#
_cell.length_a   1.000
_cell.length_b   1.000
_cell.length_c   1.000
_cell.angle_alpha   90.00
_cell.angle_beta   90.00
_cell.angle_gamma   90.00
#
_symmetry.space_group_name_H-M   'P 1'
#
loop_
_entity.id
_entity.type
_entity.pdbx_description
1 polymer ?
#
loop_
_entity_poly.entity_id
_entity_poly.type
_entity_poly.pdbx_seq_one_letter_code
_entity_poly.pdbx_strand_id
1 'polypeptide(L)' 'MELLVIFFYIFYVIEYYYWLFRLKNPYHAYRRISFEREAYANEHDLDYLRKRKFWSFWRYL' A
#
# COMPACT_ATOMS: atom_id res chain seq x y z
N MET A 1 2.09 -18.94 11.89
CA MET A 1 2.83 -17.66 11.66
C MET A 1 1.96 -16.78 10.74
N GLU A 2 0.78 -16.37 11.20
CA GLU A 2 -0.26 -15.82 10.29
C GLU A 2 -0.89 -14.50 10.76
N LEU A 3 -0.71 -14.07 12.02
CA LEU A 3 -1.35 -12.84 12.52
C LEU A 3 -0.77 -11.54 11.93
N LEU A 4 0.48 -11.54 11.48
CA LEU A 4 1.13 -10.35 10.90
C LEU A 4 0.43 -9.87 9.61
N VAL A 5 -0.22 -10.78 8.88
CA VAL A 5 -1.03 -10.43 7.69
C VAL A 5 -2.27 -9.62 8.06
N ILE A 6 -2.87 -9.86 9.22
CA ILE A 6 -4.05 -9.13 9.69
C ILE A 6 -3.65 -7.72 10.10
N PHE A 7 -2.57 -7.57 10.87
CA PHE A 7 -2.02 -6.25 11.21
C PHE A 7 -1.65 -5.43 9.98
N PHE A 8 -1.11 -6.10 8.95
CA PHE A 8 -0.82 -5.48 7.65
C PHE A 8 -2.09 -4.90 7.00
N TYR A 9 -3.18 -5.67 6.93
CA TYR A 9 -4.44 -5.18 6.37
C TYR A 9 -5.05 -4.04 7.20
N ILE A 10 -4.95 -4.09 8.53
CA ILE A 10 -5.43 -3.01 9.41
C ILE A 10 -4.66 -1.72 9.11
N PHE A 11 -3.33 -1.78 9.03
CA PHE A 11 -2.51 -0.61 8.70
C PHE A 11 -2.84 -0.05 7.33
N TYR A 12 -3.02 -0.90 6.32
CA TYR A 12 -3.41 -0.49 4.97
C TYR A 12 -4.71 0.31 4.97
N VAL A 13 -5.72 -0.19 5.69
CA VAL A 13 -7.03 0.47 5.80
C VAL A 13 -6.90 1.79 6.58
N ILE A 14 -6.12 1.83 7.66
CA ILE A 14 -5.87 3.05 8.43
C ILE A 14 -5.18 4.12 7.56
N GLU A 15 -4.16 3.75 6.78
CA GLU A 15 -3.45 4.67 5.88
C GLU A 15 -4.38 5.24 4.80
N TYR A 16 -5.24 4.38 4.23
CA TYR A 16 -6.30 4.80 3.31
C TYR A 16 -7.24 5.84 3.95
N TYR A 17 -7.77 5.54 5.14
CA TYR A 17 -8.68 6.47 5.82
C TYR A 17 -7.97 7.75 6.28
N TYR A 18 -6.72 7.68 6.71
CA TYR A 18 -5.92 8.84 7.11
C TYR A 18 -5.74 9.80 5.93
N TRP A 19 -5.35 9.28 4.76
CA TRP A 19 -5.22 10.09 3.55
C TRP A 19 -6.57 10.59 3.04
N LEU A 20 -7.62 9.78 3.13
CA LEU A 20 -8.98 10.17 2.75
C LEU A 20 -9.47 11.36 3.59
N PHE A 21 -9.24 11.33 4.90
CA PHE A 21 -9.61 12.41 5.81
C PHE A 21 -8.77 13.67 5.59
N ARG A 22 -7.47 13.50 5.30
CA ARG A 22 -6.52 14.61 5.14
C ARG A 22 -6.65 15.33 3.80
N LEU A 23 -6.79 14.58 2.71
CA LEU A 23 -6.85 15.14 1.35
C LEU A 23 -8.28 15.46 0.92
N LYS A 24 -9.30 14.92 1.62
CA LYS A 24 -10.73 14.99 1.24
C LYS A 24 -11.04 14.56 -0.19
N ASN A 25 -10.06 13.99 -0.88
CA ASN A 25 -10.13 13.62 -2.28
C ASN A 25 -9.71 12.16 -2.39
N PRO A 26 -10.64 11.22 -2.64
CA PRO A 26 -10.32 9.80 -2.68
C PRO A 26 -9.28 9.47 -3.74
N TYR A 27 -9.28 10.20 -4.86
CA TYR A 27 -8.30 10.03 -5.93
C TYR A 27 -6.87 10.40 -5.51
N HIS A 28 -6.70 11.52 -4.79
CA HIS A 28 -5.38 11.90 -4.28
C HIS A 28 -4.94 11.05 -3.09
N ALA A 29 -5.90 10.59 -2.29
CA ALA A 29 -5.66 9.68 -1.20
C ALA A 29 -5.13 8.35 -1.73
N TYR A 30 -5.83 7.76 -2.70
CA TYR A 30 -5.43 6.56 -3.43
C TYR A 30 -3.97 6.69 -3.89
N ARG A 31 -3.67 7.72 -4.70
CA ARG A 31 -2.32 7.95 -5.25
C ARG A 31 -1.20 8.20 -4.25
N ARG A 32 -1.53 8.51 -3.00
CA ARG A 32 -0.55 8.71 -1.91
C ARG A 32 -0.31 7.47 -1.07
N ILE A 33 -1.15 6.45 -1.21
CA ILE A 33 -0.97 5.18 -0.52
C ILE A 33 0.33 4.53 -0.99
N SER A 34 1.12 4.06 -0.03
CA SER A 34 2.43 3.45 -0.27
C SER A 34 2.34 2.25 -1.24
N PHE A 35 1.22 1.51 -1.15
CA PHE A 35 0.89 0.38 -2.01
C PHE A 35 0.71 0.75 -3.48
N GLU A 36 0.11 1.91 -3.74
CA GLU A 36 -0.15 2.37 -5.10
C GLU A 36 1.12 2.91 -5.73
N ARG A 37 1.94 3.62 -4.94
CA ARG A 37 3.29 4.03 -5.36
C ARG A 37 4.17 2.81 -5.65
N GLU A 38 4.05 1.76 -4.84
CA GLU A 38 4.75 0.49 -5.08
C GLU A 38 4.26 -0.19 -6.36
N ALA A 39 2.95 -0.25 -6.59
CA ALA A 39 2.37 -0.82 -7.80
C ALA A 39 2.81 -0.05 -9.06
N TYR A 40 2.79 1.29 -9.02
CA TYR A 40 3.26 2.16 -10.11
C TYR A 40 4.77 2.03 -10.34
N ALA A 41 5.57 1.93 -9.27
CA ALA A 41 7.02 1.80 -9.40
C ALA A 41 7.45 0.44 -9.97
N ASN A 42 6.66 -0.61 -9.73
CA ASN A 42 6.96 -1.97 -10.16
C ASN A 42 6.02 -2.47 -11.28
N GLU A 43 5.23 -1.58 -11.91
CA GLU A 43 4.30 -1.96 -12.99
C GLU A 43 5.03 -2.52 -14.21
N HIS A 44 6.27 -2.09 -14.43
CA HIS A 44 7.15 -2.59 -15.48
C HIS A 44 7.75 -3.98 -15.18
N ASP A 45 7.67 -4.45 -13.93
CA ASP A 45 8.23 -5.73 -13.52
C ASP A 45 7.11 -6.75 -13.32
N LEU A 46 6.81 -7.50 -14.38
CA LEU A 46 5.73 -8.50 -14.40
C LEU A 46 5.95 -9.66 -13.41
N ASP A 47 7.19 -9.89 -12.97
CA ASP A 47 7.54 -10.92 -11.98
C ASP A 47 7.44 -10.39 -10.53
N TYR A 48 7.27 -9.08 -10.35
CA TYR A 48 7.21 -8.42 -9.06
C TYR A 48 6.08 -8.94 -8.17
N LEU A 49 4.88 -9.13 -8.74
CA LEU A 49 3.73 -9.69 -8.02
C LEU A 49 4.04 -11.07 -7.43
N ARG A 50 4.94 -11.83 -8.07
CA ARG A 50 5.31 -13.20 -7.67
C ARG A 50 6.41 -13.23 -6.60
N LYS A 51 7.26 -12.22 -6.52
CA LYS A 51 8.36 -12.09 -5.53
C LYS A 51 8.04 -11.17 -4.37
N ARG A 52 6.95 -10.42 -4.44
CA ARG A 52 6.57 -9.42 -3.46
C ARG A 52 6.53 -9.99 -2.05
N LYS A 53 7.35 -9.43 -1.17
CA LYS A 53 7.25 -9.67 0.28
C LYS A 53 6.07 -8.90 0.85
N PHE A 54 5.34 -9.52 1.77
CA PHE A 54 4.20 -8.94 2.49
C PHE A 54 4.48 -7.59 3.18
N TRP A 55 5.74 -7.18 3.34
CA TRP A 55 6.18 -5.94 3.99
C TRP A 55 6.99 -5.01 3.07
N SER A 56 7.02 -5.27 1.75
CA SER A 56 7.75 -4.42 0.79
C SER A 56 7.23 -2.98 0.77
N PHE A 57 5.92 -2.80 0.97
CA PHE A 57 5.26 -1.49 0.91
C PHE A 57 5.74 -0.50 1.97
N TRP A 58 6.32 -0.95 3.09
CA TRP A 58 6.98 -0.07 4.08
C TRP A 58 8.14 0.72 3.49
N ARG A 59 8.76 0.23 2.42
CA ARG A 59 9.82 0.94 1.70
C ARG A 59 9.30 2.18 0.97
N TYR A 60 7.98 2.30 0.80
CA TYR A 60 7.31 3.37 0.07
C TYR A 60 6.46 4.30 0.97
N LEU A 61 6.51 4.10 2.30
CA LEU A 61 5.89 4.96 3.32
C LEU A 61 6.61 6.30 3.46
#